data_AF-A0A937WT28-F1
#
_entry.id   AF-A0A937WT28-F1
#
_cell.length_a   1.000
_cell.length_b   1.000
_cell.length_c   1.000
_cell.angle_alpha   90.00
_cell.angle_beta   90.00
_cell.angle_gamma   90.00
#
_symmetry.space_group_name_H-M   'P 1'
#
loop_
_entity.id
_entity.type
_entity.pdbx_description
1 polymer ?
#
loop_
_entity_poly.entity_id
_entity_poly.type
_entity_poly.pdbx_seq_one_letter_code
_entity_poly.pdbx_strand_id
1 'polypeptide(L)'
;MDSAKQKYAFLDRDGTFLWEPKQPENADPREITPLKSMDEFRFVDGAIQGIKTLVERGYKLVMVTNQPFLGTDTHPQAMFDQVMQKIDDEFAQHGMQFEFKMVCPHGPDEGCDCRKPQIGGLRDFLQTHEIDLEHSLMFGDRATDGECAKNLGVAFVKINTNDHFLVPEL
;
A
#
# COMPACT_ATOMS: atom_id res chain seq x y z
N MET A 1 -18.22 -13.69 -24.27
CA MET A 1 -17.66 -12.33 -24.20
C MET A 1 -16.46 -12.48 -23.31
N ASP A 2 -15.25 -12.34 -23.86
CA ASP A 2 -14.07 -12.26 -23.00
C ASP A 2 -14.26 -11.03 -22.12
N SER A 3 -14.43 -11.28 -20.83
CA SER A 3 -14.42 -10.22 -19.84
C SER A 3 -13.06 -9.54 -19.90
N ALA A 4 -13.03 -8.24 -20.16
CA ALA A 4 -11.78 -7.51 -20.21
C ALA A 4 -11.16 -7.53 -18.81
N LYS A 5 -9.98 -8.12 -18.68
CA LYS A 5 -9.24 -8.16 -17.42
C LYS A 5 -8.93 -6.74 -16.95
N GLN A 6 -9.04 -6.49 -15.65
CA GLN A 6 -8.82 -5.19 -15.05
C GLN A 6 -7.38 -5.08 -14.53
N LYS A 7 -6.67 -4.01 -14.89
CA LYS A 7 -5.35 -3.71 -14.32
C LYS A 7 -5.46 -3.01 -12.97
N TYR A 8 -4.59 -3.38 -12.04
CA TYR A 8 -4.56 -2.84 -10.68
C TYR A 8 -3.21 -2.22 -10.34
N ALA A 9 -3.27 -1.13 -9.59
CA ALA A 9 -2.14 -0.58 -8.88
C ALA A 9 -2.23 -1.05 -7.42
N PHE A 10 -1.35 -1.99 -7.06
CA PHE A 10 -1.15 -2.43 -5.69
C PHE A 10 -0.19 -1.45 -5.02
N LEU A 11 -0.65 -0.75 -3.99
CA LEU A 11 0.06 0.35 -3.37
C LEU A 11 0.43 -0.01 -1.94
N ASP A 12 1.73 -0.08 -1.64
CA ASP A 12 2.18 0.07 -0.26
C ASP A 12 1.87 1.49 0.25
N ARG A 13 1.70 1.63 1.57
CA ARG A 13 1.28 2.88 2.21
C ARG A 13 2.46 3.72 2.69
N ASP A 14 3.10 3.27 3.76
CA ASP A 14 4.09 4.03 4.55
C ASP A 14 5.43 4.06 3.82
N GLY A 15 5.95 5.25 3.55
CA GLY A 15 7.20 5.43 2.79
C GLY A 15 6.98 5.43 1.28
N THR A 16 5.78 5.07 0.83
CA THR A 16 5.42 4.95 -0.59
C THR A 16 4.52 6.10 -1.04
N PHE A 17 3.24 6.14 -0.64
CA PHE A 17 2.34 7.26 -0.94
C PHE A 17 2.04 8.13 0.28
N LEU A 18 2.15 7.56 1.49
CA LEU A 18 2.07 8.27 2.76
C LEU A 18 3.47 8.41 3.34
N TRP A 19 3.81 9.58 3.87
CA TRP A 19 5.10 9.78 4.49
C TRP A 19 5.26 8.91 5.75
N GLU A 20 6.36 8.14 5.85
CA GLU A 20 6.72 7.36 7.03
C GLU A 20 7.71 8.15 7.93
N PRO A 21 7.44 8.27 9.23
CA PRO A 21 8.41 8.74 10.20
C PRO A 21 9.70 7.92 10.20
N LYS A 22 10.82 8.59 10.44
CA LYS A 22 12.11 7.89 10.58
C LYS A 22 12.02 6.88 11.73
N GLN A 23 12.43 5.65 11.43
CA GLN A 23 12.47 4.59 12.42
C GLN A 23 13.49 4.88 13.53
N PRO A 24 13.20 4.51 14.78
CA PRO A 24 14.19 4.47 15.85
C PRO A 24 15.38 3.59 15.44
N GLU A 25 16.59 3.95 15.89
CA GLU A 25 17.83 3.23 15.50
C GLU A 25 17.83 1.74 15.88
N ASN A 26 17.05 1.36 16.90
CA ASN A 26 16.94 -0.02 17.38
C ASN A 26 15.64 -0.73 16.93
N ALA A 27 14.87 -0.13 16.01
CA ALA A 27 13.66 -0.77 15.49
C ALA A 27 14.02 -1.94 14.57
N ASP A 28 13.15 -2.95 14.53
CA ASP A 28 13.27 -4.01 13.51
C ASP A 28 13.04 -3.38 12.13
N PRO A 29 13.96 -3.54 11.16
CA PRO A 29 13.82 -2.93 9.83
C PRO A 29 12.62 -3.48 9.04
N ARG A 30 11.99 -4.56 9.50
CA ARG A 30 10.76 -5.12 8.93
C ARG A 30 9.51 -4.37 9.41
N GLU A 31 9.61 -3.54 10.44
CA GLU A 31 8.49 -2.78 10.99
C GLU A 31 8.35 -1.41 10.34
N ILE A 32 7.30 -0.66 10.71
CA ILE A 32 7.10 0.75 10.37
C ILE A 32 6.95 1.56 11.65
N THR A 33 7.16 2.88 11.57
CA THR A 33 6.83 3.78 12.69
C THR A 33 5.46 4.41 12.45
N PRO A 34 4.44 4.15 13.27
CA PRO A 34 3.13 4.78 13.08
C PRO A 34 3.21 6.29 13.35
N LEU A 35 2.33 7.05 12.71
CA LEU A 35 2.18 8.47 13.02
C LEU A 35 1.77 8.64 14.48
N LYS A 36 2.34 9.64 15.16
CA LYS A 36 2.01 9.94 16.57
C LYS A 36 0.88 10.95 16.69
N SER A 37 0.64 11.73 15.64
CA SER A 37 -0.44 12.72 15.57
C SER A 37 -0.78 13.02 14.12
N MET A 38 -1.97 13.58 13.88
CA MET A 38 -2.39 14.00 12.54
C MET A 38 -1.57 15.16 11.98
N ASP A 39 -0.79 15.88 12.80
CA ASP A 39 0.13 16.93 12.33
C ASP A 39 1.30 16.34 11.51
N GLU A 40 1.59 15.05 11.69
CA GLU A 40 2.60 14.34 10.90
C GLU A 40 2.04 13.85 9.55
N PHE A 41 0.72 13.83 9.39
CA PHE A 41 0.06 13.34 8.19
C PHE A 41 0.45 14.19 6.99
N ARG A 42 1.08 13.56 6.01
CA ARG A 42 1.31 14.14 4.69
C ARG A 42 1.51 13.03 3.67
N PHE A 43 0.99 13.26 2.47
CA PHE A 43 1.34 12.44 1.33
C PHE A 43 2.79 12.70 0.94
N VAL A 44 3.41 11.68 0.36
CA VAL A 44 4.70 11.82 -0.31
C VAL A 44 4.54 12.72 -1.54
N ASP A 45 5.59 13.49 -1.87
CA ASP A 45 5.56 14.39 -3.03
C ASP A 45 5.18 13.63 -4.30
N GLY A 46 4.24 14.18 -5.07
CA GLY A 46 3.74 13.56 -6.31
C GLY A 46 2.72 12.43 -6.11
N ALA A 47 2.51 11.90 -4.89
CA ALA A 47 1.65 10.74 -4.67
C ALA A 47 0.21 10.92 -5.18
N ILE A 48 -0.45 12.03 -4.81
CA ILE A 48 -1.82 12.32 -5.26
C ILE A 48 -1.89 12.41 -6.80
N GLN A 49 -0.99 13.17 -7.42
CA GLN A 49 -1.00 13.34 -8.88
C GLN A 49 -0.63 12.05 -9.61
N GLY A 50 0.33 11.28 -9.09
CA GLY A 50 0.75 10.01 -9.65
C GLY A 50 -0.36 8.96 -9.59
N ILE A 51 -0.98 8.78 -8.42
CA ILE A 51 -2.09 7.83 -8.26
C ILE A 51 -3.30 8.26 -9.11
N LYS A 52 -3.59 9.56 -9.21
CA LYS A 52 -4.62 10.09 -10.12
C LYS A 52 -4.32 9.74 -11.58
N THR A 53 -3.05 9.85 -11.99
CA THR A 53 -2.60 9.47 -13.33
C THR A 53 -2.80 7.97 -13.59
N LEU A 54 -2.56 7.11 -12.59
CA LEU A 54 -2.86 5.68 -12.71
C LEU A 54 -4.36 5.44 -12.92
N VAL A 55 -5.22 6.09 -12.12
CA VAL A 55 -6.68 5.99 -12.28
C VAL A 55 -7.14 6.47 -13.66
N GLU A 56 -6.62 7.60 -14.14
CA GLU A 56 -6.90 8.13 -15.49
C GLU A 56 -6.43 7.18 -16.62
N ARG A 57 -5.36 6.43 -16.37
CA ARG A 57 -4.88 5.35 -17.27
C ARG A 57 -5.71 4.08 -17.16
N GLY A 58 -6.73 4.02 -16.31
CA GLY A 58 -7.64 2.88 -16.16
C GLY A 58 -7.21 1.85 -15.13
N TYR A 59 -6.28 2.19 -14.21
CA TYR A 59 -5.97 1.35 -13.06
C TYR A 59 -7.03 1.48 -11.98
N LYS A 60 -7.38 0.36 -11.34
CA LYS A 60 -8.07 0.37 -10.05
C LYS A 60 -7.05 0.23 -8.92
N LEU A 61 -7.38 0.74 -7.74
CA LEU A 61 -6.44 0.85 -6.63
C LEU A 61 -6.66 -0.24 -5.59
N VAL A 62 -5.58 -0.89 -5.17
CA VAL A 62 -5.57 -1.80 -4.01
C VAL A 62 -4.48 -1.34 -3.06
N MET A 63 -4.82 -1.08 -1.79
CA MET A 63 -3.82 -0.83 -0.77
C MET A 63 -3.31 -2.15 -0.20
N VAL A 64 -2.00 -2.29 0.00
CA VAL A 64 -1.36 -3.49 0.55
C VAL A 64 -0.34 -3.06 1.59
N THR A 65 -0.68 -3.11 2.89
CA THR A 65 0.18 -2.56 3.95
C THR A 65 0.39 -3.53 5.12
N ASN A 66 1.62 -3.55 5.64
CA ASN A 66 1.96 -4.22 6.89
C ASN A 66 1.92 -3.17 8.02
N GLN A 67 1.05 -3.38 9.02
CA GLN A 67 0.89 -2.53 10.19
C GLN A 67 1.19 -3.36 11.45
N PRO A 68 2.47 -3.69 11.71
CA PRO A 68 2.86 -4.57 12.79
C PRO A 68 2.34 -4.05 14.14
N PHE A 69 1.78 -4.99 14.92
CA PHE A 69 1.19 -4.75 16.25
C PHE A 69 0.02 -3.76 16.26
N LEU A 70 -0.66 -3.55 15.13
CA LEU A 70 -1.84 -2.69 15.05
C LEU A 70 -2.91 -3.15 16.05
N GLY A 71 -3.42 -2.22 16.84
CA GLY A 71 -4.37 -2.48 17.92
C GLY A 71 -3.75 -2.60 19.31
N THR A 72 -2.42 -2.57 19.41
CA THR A 72 -1.69 -2.52 20.69
C THR A 72 -1.39 -1.08 21.12
N ASP A 73 -0.89 -0.89 22.34
CA ASP A 73 -0.53 0.44 22.87
C ASP A 73 0.57 1.13 22.05
N THR A 74 1.47 0.37 21.42
CA THR A 74 2.55 0.92 20.58
C THR A 74 2.08 1.27 19.17
N HIS A 75 0.95 0.73 18.74
CA HIS A 75 0.33 1.04 17.45
C HIS A 75 -1.21 1.10 17.58
N PRO A 76 -1.74 2.20 18.15
CA PRO A 76 -3.17 2.27 18.50
C PRO A 76 -4.09 2.30 17.27
N GLN A 77 -5.15 1.48 17.31
CA GLN A 77 -6.18 1.43 16.27
C GLN A 77 -6.79 2.82 15.97
N ALA A 78 -7.03 3.63 16.99
CA ALA A 78 -7.67 4.93 16.83
C ALA A 78 -6.86 5.93 15.99
N MET A 79 -5.52 5.85 16.02
CA MET A 79 -4.67 6.69 15.17
C MET A 79 -4.67 6.16 13.73
N PHE A 80 -4.56 4.84 13.57
CA PHE A 80 -4.66 4.20 12.25
C PHE A 80 -5.99 4.54 11.56
N ASP A 81 -7.11 4.48 12.27
CA ASP A 81 -8.44 4.78 11.71
C ASP A 81 -8.55 6.25 11.24
N GLN A 82 -7.97 7.20 12.00
CA GLN A 82 -7.92 8.61 11.60
C GLN A 82 -7.09 8.81 10.33
N VAL A 83 -5.93 8.15 10.23
CA VAL A 83 -5.08 8.18 9.04
C VAL A 83 -5.81 7.59 7.84
N MET A 84 -6.48 6.45 8.02
CA MET A 84 -7.22 5.78 6.94
C MET A 84 -8.41 6.61 6.45
N GLN A 85 -9.18 7.21 7.36
CA GLN A 85 -10.28 8.10 7.00
C GLN A 85 -9.76 9.32 6.22
N LYS A 86 -8.66 9.92 6.68
CA LYS A 86 -8.05 11.06 5.99
C LYS A 86 -7.56 10.69 4.60
N ILE A 87 -6.97 9.51 4.41
CA ILE A 87 -6.59 9.01 3.08
C ILE A 87 -7.81 8.90 2.17
N ASP A 88 -8.91 8.32 2.66
CA ASP A 88 -10.13 8.15 1.88
C ASP A 88 -10.77 9.48 1.49
N ASP A 89 -10.85 10.42 2.43
CA ASP A 89 -11.43 11.75 2.19
C ASP A 89 -10.64 12.52 1.13
N GLU A 90 -9.30 12.47 1.21
CA GLU A 90 -8.41 13.12 0.24
C GLU A 90 -8.49 12.44 -1.12
N PHE A 91 -8.50 11.10 -1.16
CA PHE A 91 -8.61 10.36 -2.42
C PHE A 91 -9.96 10.63 -3.09
N ALA A 92 -11.05 10.64 -2.34
CA ALA A 92 -12.39 10.92 -2.84
C ALA A 92 -12.51 12.33 -3.45
N GLN A 93 -11.86 13.35 -2.84
CA GLN A 93 -11.79 14.70 -3.40
C GLN A 93 -11.14 14.75 -4.79
N HIS A 94 -10.27 13.80 -5.10
CA HIS A 94 -9.59 13.65 -6.39
C HIS A 94 -10.24 12.61 -7.30
N GLY A 95 -11.42 12.06 -6.95
CA GLY A 95 -12.10 11.03 -7.72
C GLY A 95 -11.42 9.66 -7.68
N MET A 96 -10.55 9.44 -6.69
CA MET A 96 -9.85 8.18 -6.48
C MET A 96 -10.52 7.40 -5.35
N GLN A 97 -10.50 6.08 -5.43
CA GLN A 97 -11.01 5.20 -4.38
C GLN A 97 -10.26 3.87 -4.42
N PHE A 98 -9.98 3.32 -3.23
CA PHE A 98 -9.50 1.95 -3.13
C PHE A 98 -10.66 0.98 -3.34
N GLU A 99 -10.49 0.04 -4.27
CA GLU A 99 -11.44 -1.07 -4.43
C GLU A 99 -11.22 -2.13 -3.34
N PHE A 100 -9.97 -2.28 -2.90
CA PHE A 100 -9.62 -3.18 -1.80
C PHE A 100 -8.48 -2.63 -0.95
N LYS A 101 -8.49 -2.97 0.34
CA LYS A 101 -7.45 -2.60 1.30
C LYS A 101 -7.04 -3.82 2.12
N MET A 102 -5.86 -4.35 1.84
CA MET A 102 -5.24 -5.39 2.64
C MET A 102 -4.37 -4.75 3.72
N VAL A 103 -4.70 -5.03 4.98
CA VAL A 103 -3.95 -4.57 6.16
C VAL A 103 -3.55 -5.79 6.97
N CYS A 104 -2.24 -6.03 7.09
CA CYS A 104 -1.73 -7.05 8.00
C CYS A 104 -1.40 -6.41 9.36
N PRO A 105 -2.12 -6.72 10.46
CA PRO A 105 -1.83 -6.15 11.78
C PRO A 105 -0.66 -6.83 12.50
N HIS A 106 -0.15 -7.93 11.96
CA HIS A 106 0.78 -8.81 12.67
C HIS A 106 2.24 -8.33 12.59
N GLY A 107 2.95 -8.54 13.69
CA GLY A 107 4.40 -8.41 13.81
C GLY A 107 5.16 -9.41 12.93
N PRO A 108 6.48 -9.20 12.74
CA PRO A 108 7.28 -9.99 11.81
C PRO A 108 7.33 -11.50 12.10
N ASP A 109 7.26 -11.90 13.37
CA ASP A 109 7.50 -13.28 13.81
C ASP A 109 6.23 -14.01 14.25
N GLU A 110 5.04 -13.44 13.99
CA GLU A 110 3.74 -14.07 14.34
C GLU A 110 3.28 -15.15 13.35
N GLY A 111 3.98 -15.34 12.22
CA GLY A 111 3.76 -16.47 11.31
C GLY A 111 2.44 -16.46 10.53
N CYS A 112 1.80 -15.30 10.36
CA CYS A 112 0.58 -15.17 9.57
C CYS A 112 0.83 -15.28 8.06
N ASP A 113 -0.22 -15.56 7.28
CA ASP A 113 -0.15 -15.67 5.82
C ASP A 113 -0.48 -14.36 5.08
N CYS A 114 -0.87 -13.30 5.81
CA CYS A 114 -1.26 -12.02 5.24
C CYS A 114 -0.13 -10.98 5.17
N ARG A 115 0.92 -11.13 5.97
CA ARG A 115 2.04 -10.18 6.00
C ARG A 115 2.87 -10.25 4.72
N LYS A 116 3.07 -9.10 4.05
CA LYS A 116 4.02 -9.03 2.91
C LYS A 116 5.39 -9.57 3.34
N PRO A 117 6.04 -10.43 2.54
CA PRO A 117 5.78 -10.66 1.11
C PRO A 117 4.70 -11.70 0.77
N GLN A 118 4.03 -12.28 1.76
CA GLN A 118 2.95 -13.23 1.51
C GLN A 118 1.74 -12.53 0.85
N ILE A 119 0.94 -13.30 0.13
CA ILE A 119 -0.25 -12.83 -0.59
C ILE A 119 -1.55 -13.39 0.00
N GLY A 120 -1.51 -14.05 1.15
CA GLY A 120 -2.68 -14.69 1.77
C GLY A 120 -3.80 -13.69 2.08
N GLY A 121 -3.45 -12.46 2.47
CA GLY A 121 -4.39 -11.37 2.70
C GLY A 121 -5.07 -10.83 1.43
N LEU A 122 -4.57 -11.20 0.25
CA LEU A 122 -5.15 -10.86 -1.05
C LEU A 122 -5.94 -12.02 -1.67
N ARG A 123 -5.96 -13.20 -1.04
CA ARG A 123 -6.51 -14.44 -1.64
C ARG A 123 -7.95 -14.28 -2.13
N ASP A 124 -8.84 -13.75 -1.29
CA ASP A 124 -10.26 -13.58 -1.65
C ASP A 124 -10.43 -12.56 -2.78
N PHE A 125 -9.66 -11.47 -2.74
CA PHE A 125 -9.64 -10.46 -3.79
C PHE A 125 -9.18 -11.07 -5.14
N LEU A 126 -8.07 -11.81 -5.14
CA LEU A 126 -7.51 -12.47 -6.32
C LEU A 126 -8.45 -13.55 -6.90
N GLN A 127 -9.27 -14.20 -6.07
CA GLN A 127 -10.23 -15.22 -6.50
C GLN A 127 -11.52 -14.64 -7.07
N THR A 128 -11.88 -13.42 -6.69
CA THR A 128 -13.15 -12.79 -7.04
C THR A 128 -13.03 -11.75 -8.16
N HIS A 129 -11.81 -11.36 -8.53
CA HIS A 129 -11.54 -10.34 -9.55
C HIS A 129 -10.72 -10.91 -10.71
N GLU A 130 -11.11 -10.57 -11.94
CA GLU A 130 -10.34 -10.89 -13.14
C GLU A 130 -9.25 -9.84 -13.36
N ILE A 131 -8.05 -10.15 -12.88
CA ILE A 131 -6.92 -9.23 -12.86
C ILE A 131 -6.02 -9.41 -14.08
N ASP A 132 -5.68 -8.30 -14.72
CA ASP A 132 -4.62 -8.23 -15.74
C ASP A 132 -3.26 -8.15 -15.05
N LEU A 133 -2.70 -9.29 -14.67
CA LEU A 133 -1.42 -9.36 -13.95
C LEU A 133 -0.25 -8.79 -14.77
N GLU A 134 -0.29 -8.92 -16.10
CA GLU A 134 0.77 -8.45 -17.00
C GLU A 134 0.89 -6.93 -17.00
N HIS A 135 -0.24 -6.23 -16.93
CA HIS A 135 -0.28 -4.76 -16.90
C HIS A 135 -0.52 -4.16 -15.52
N SER A 136 -0.64 -5.00 -14.48
CA SER A 136 -0.75 -4.56 -13.09
C SER A 136 0.63 -4.25 -12.51
N LEU A 137 0.66 -3.32 -11.55
CA LEU A 137 1.88 -2.82 -10.94
C LEU A 137 1.76 -2.87 -9.42
N MET A 138 2.86 -3.20 -8.74
CA MET A 138 3.01 -2.98 -7.31
C MET A 138 4.01 -1.87 -7.05
N PHE A 139 3.62 -0.86 -6.28
CA PHE A 139 4.46 0.25 -5.85
C PHE A 139 4.82 0.05 -4.38
N GLY A 140 6.11 0.20 -4.04
CA GLY A 140 6.55 0.07 -2.66
C GLY A 140 8.01 0.47 -2.42
N ASP A 141 8.33 0.68 -1.15
CA ASP A 141 9.62 1.20 -0.69
C ASP A 141 10.52 0.17 -0.01
N ARG A 142 10.05 -1.06 0.18
CA ARG A 142 10.81 -2.13 0.85
C ARG A 142 11.02 -3.33 -0.05
N ALA A 143 12.01 -4.17 0.30
CA ALA A 143 12.25 -5.43 -0.40
C ALA A 143 11.04 -6.37 -0.33
N THR A 144 10.28 -6.32 0.78
CA THR A 144 9.05 -7.08 0.97
C THR A 144 7.97 -6.74 -0.06
N ASP A 145 7.95 -5.51 -0.60
CA ASP A 145 7.02 -5.12 -1.65
C ASP A 145 7.40 -5.74 -2.99
N GLY A 146 8.70 -5.71 -3.33
CA GLY A 146 9.20 -6.35 -4.55
C GLY A 146 9.00 -7.87 -4.53
N GLU A 147 9.19 -8.51 -3.37
CA GLU A 147 8.88 -9.93 -3.19
C GLU A 147 7.38 -10.22 -3.24
N CYS A 148 6.54 -9.35 -2.67
CA CYS A 148 5.08 -9.46 -2.80
C CYS A 148 4.63 -9.33 -4.26
N ALA A 149 5.18 -8.36 -5.00
CA ALA A 149 4.94 -8.17 -6.42
C ALA A 149 5.29 -9.43 -7.23
N LYS A 150 6.45 -10.03 -6.94
CA LYS A 150 6.87 -11.30 -7.53
C LYS A 150 5.90 -12.44 -7.20
N ASN A 151 5.44 -12.54 -5.95
CA ASN A 151 4.49 -13.57 -5.53
C ASN A 151 3.10 -13.38 -6.18
N LEU A 152 2.69 -12.15 -6.43
CA LEU A 152 1.49 -11.80 -7.18
C LEU A 152 1.63 -12.04 -8.69
N GLY A 153 2.86 -12.02 -9.22
CA GLY A 153 3.12 -12.08 -10.66
C GLY A 153 2.90 -10.74 -11.37
N VAL A 154 3.11 -9.62 -10.69
CA VAL A 154 3.00 -8.25 -11.24
C VAL A 154 4.36 -7.54 -11.26
N ALA A 155 4.51 -6.53 -12.10
CA ALA A 155 5.75 -5.75 -12.13
C ALA A 155 5.89 -4.87 -10.87
N PHE A 156 7.12 -4.75 -10.37
CA PHE A 156 7.43 -3.93 -9.20
C PHE A 156 7.99 -2.56 -9.62
N VAL A 157 7.40 -1.49 -9.09
CA VAL A 157 7.89 -0.12 -9.20
C VAL A 157 8.46 0.29 -7.85
N LYS A 158 9.79 0.35 -7.77
CA LYS A 158 10.49 0.79 -6.57
C LYS A 158 10.32 2.29 -6.36
N ILE A 159 9.91 2.68 -5.17
CA ILE A 159 9.98 4.06 -4.67
C ILE A 159 11.01 4.06 -3.53
N ASN A 160 11.88 5.06 -3.43
CA ASN A 160 12.72 5.17 -2.22
C ASN A 160 11.86 5.71 -1.09
N THR A 161 12.05 5.26 0.15
CA THR A 161 11.25 5.69 1.29
C THR A 161 11.13 7.21 1.37
N ASN A 162 9.90 7.72 1.30
CA ASN A 162 9.52 9.15 1.32
C ASN A 162 10.00 9.99 0.12
N ASP A 163 10.54 9.37 -0.92
CA ASP A 163 11.00 10.03 -2.14
C ASP A 163 9.84 10.21 -3.14
N HIS A 164 10.02 11.06 -4.14
CA HIS A 164 8.92 11.44 -5.05
C HIS A 164 8.21 10.22 -5.68
N PHE A 165 6.88 10.19 -5.60
CA PHE A 165 6.06 9.12 -6.20
C PHE A 165 6.05 9.29 -7.72
N LEU A 166 6.81 8.43 -8.41
CA LEU A 166 6.94 8.46 -9.87
C LEU A 166 6.11 7.34 -10.51
N VAL A 167 5.28 7.73 -11.48
CA VAL A 167 4.57 6.78 -12.34
C VAL A 167 5.43 6.54 -13.59
N PRO A 168 5.80 5.29 -13.90
CA PRO A 168 6.57 5.00 -15.11
C PRO A 168 5.79 5.38 -16.38
N GLU A 169 6.52 5.74 -17.43
CA GLU A 169 5.97 5.74 -18.79
C GLU A 169 5.74 4.28 -19.19
N LEU A 170 4.48 3.93 -19.46
CA LEU A 170 4.02 2.58 -19.78
C LEU A 170 3.77 2.45 -21.28
#